data_AF-A0A927AG62-F1
#
_entry.id   AF-A0A927AG62-F1
#
_cell.length_a   1.000
_cell.length_b   1.000
_cell.length_c   1.000
_cell.angle_alpha   90.00
_cell.angle_beta   90.00
_cell.angle_gamma   90.00
#
_symmetry.space_group_name_H-M   'P 1'
#
loop_
_entity.id
_entity.type
_entity.pdbx_description
1 polymer ?
#
loop_
_entity_poly.entity_id
_entity_poly.type
_entity_poly.pdbx_seq_one_letter_code
_entity_poly.pdbx_strand_id
1 'polypeptide(L)'
;MFKRLDQNLIDTVAQQASSSDRLRQSYNFHALDEKVQRSLICLQPGTYVRPHRHKQEIGHNGFELCLILQGAVGMLLFNDQGAIIHQEQISADGTTSGIEFLEGAYHTLIALVPNTVIFEVKEGPYDSTTDKEFLSCFPLEKTISAEKLVQTWHSYFVSPI
;
A
#
# COMPACT_ATOMS: atom_id res chain seq x y z
N MET A 1 -7.72 14.70 24.87
CA MET A 1 -7.51 13.29 24.45
C MET A 1 -6.85 13.30 23.08
N PHE A 2 -5.86 12.44 22.83
CA PHE A 2 -5.11 12.38 21.57
C PHE A 2 -4.79 10.92 21.22
N LYS A 3 -4.59 10.62 19.93
CA LYS A 3 -4.00 9.35 19.45
C LYS A 3 -2.55 9.63 19.06
N ARG A 4 -1.63 8.69 19.33
CA ARG A 4 -0.23 8.82 18.96
C ARG A 4 0.11 7.83 17.86
N LEU A 5 0.90 8.30 16.92
CA LEU A 5 1.71 7.47 16.05
C LEU A 5 3.13 7.57 16.62
N ASP A 6 3.52 6.58 17.41
CA ASP A 6 4.84 6.48 18.02
C ASP A 6 5.50 5.14 17.67
N GLN A 7 6.77 4.97 18.02
CA GLN A 7 7.50 3.76 17.70
C GLN A 7 6.88 2.51 18.34
N ASN A 8 6.27 2.64 19.52
CA ASN A 8 5.62 1.50 20.18
C ASN A 8 4.42 0.99 19.37
N LEU A 9 3.59 1.91 18.85
CA LEU A 9 2.52 1.55 17.92
C LEU A 9 3.08 0.90 16.65
N ILE A 10 4.11 1.49 16.04
CA ILE A 10 4.76 0.96 14.83
C ILE A 10 5.25 -0.47 15.06
N ASP A 11 6.01 -0.70 16.13
CA ASP A 11 6.59 -2.01 16.45
C ASP A 11 5.48 -3.06 16.68
N THR A 12 4.41 -2.66 17.37
CA THR A 12 3.25 -3.53 17.62
C THR A 12 2.58 -3.94 16.31
N VAL A 13 2.30 -2.99 15.42
CA VAL A 13 1.63 -3.27 14.13
C VAL A 13 2.57 -4.03 13.19
N ALA A 14 3.87 -3.77 13.23
CA ALA A 14 4.88 -4.50 12.46
C ALA A 14 4.99 -5.97 12.89
N GLN A 15 4.94 -6.25 14.20
CA GLN A 15 4.92 -7.62 14.73
C GLN A 15 3.63 -8.37 14.35
N GLN A 16 2.48 -7.67 14.34
CA GLN A 16 1.23 -8.24 13.84
C GLN A 16 1.32 -8.55 12.34
N ALA A 17 1.89 -7.64 11.55
CA ALA A 17 2.11 -7.85 10.13
C ALA A 17 2.98 -9.08 9.85
N SER A 18 4.12 -9.22 10.55
CA SER A 18 5.04 -10.36 10.36
C SER A 18 4.46 -11.71 10.76
N SER A 19 3.48 -11.71 11.67
CA SER A 19 2.79 -12.92 12.13
C SER A 19 1.53 -13.23 11.31
N SER A 20 1.16 -12.38 10.37
CA SER A 20 -0.04 -12.53 9.54
C SER A 20 0.25 -13.27 8.23
N ASP A 21 -0.71 -14.07 7.75
CA ASP A 21 -0.62 -14.74 6.43
C ASP A 21 -0.31 -13.76 5.28
N ARG A 22 -0.82 -12.53 5.37
CA ARG A 22 -0.73 -11.51 4.31
C ARG A 22 0.54 -10.68 4.39
N LEU A 23 1.34 -10.87 5.44
CA LEU A 23 2.56 -10.12 5.70
C LEU A 23 2.35 -8.60 5.76
N ARG A 24 1.13 -8.19 6.14
CA ARG A 24 0.77 -6.78 6.36
C ARG A 24 -0.32 -6.64 7.40
N GLN A 25 -0.33 -5.51 8.08
CA GLN A 25 -1.37 -5.14 9.03
C GLN A 25 -1.63 -3.64 8.99
N SER A 26 -2.90 -3.26 9.23
CA SER A 26 -3.32 -1.86 9.29
C SER A 26 -3.84 -1.47 10.68
N TYR A 27 -3.61 -0.22 11.06
CA TYR A 27 -4.20 0.43 12.24
C TYR A 27 -4.91 1.72 11.83
N ASN A 28 -6.20 1.84 12.14
CA ASN A 28 -7.01 2.99 11.75
C ASN A 28 -7.05 4.05 12.86
N PHE A 29 -6.73 5.29 12.51
CA PHE A 29 -6.89 6.45 13.40
C PHE A 29 -8.30 7.03 13.40
N HIS A 30 -9.21 6.45 12.63
CA HIS A 30 -10.55 6.92 12.35
C HIS A 30 -11.57 5.79 12.53
N ALA A 31 -12.84 6.15 12.73
CA ALA A 31 -13.97 5.24 12.53
C ALA A 31 -14.31 5.12 11.04
N LEU A 32 -14.84 3.98 10.60
CA LEU A 32 -15.03 3.67 9.18
C LEU A 32 -16.00 4.60 8.45
N ASP A 33 -16.91 5.24 9.18
CA ASP A 33 -17.89 6.20 8.67
C ASP A 33 -17.36 7.65 8.61
N GLU A 34 -16.12 7.90 9.04
CA GLU A 34 -15.50 9.22 8.92
C GLU A 34 -15.20 9.57 7.46
N LYS A 35 -15.40 10.84 7.10
CA LYS A 35 -15.16 11.39 5.76
C LYS A 35 -13.70 11.37 5.29
N VAL A 36 -12.77 11.12 6.21
CA VAL A 36 -11.33 11.05 5.91
C VAL A 36 -10.76 9.86 6.63
N GLN A 37 -10.23 8.92 5.85
CA GLN A 37 -9.54 7.75 6.36
C GLN A 37 -8.06 8.07 6.55
N ARG A 38 -7.52 7.59 7.66
CA ARG A 38 -6.15 7.79 8.15
C ARG A 38 -5.66 6.48 8.74
N SER A 39 -4.73 5.81 8.07
CA SER A 39 -4.30 4.47 8.46
C SER A 39 -2.78 4.34 8.48
N LEU A 40 -2.26 3.68 9.52
CA LEU A 40 -0.92 3.12 9.50
C LEU A 40 -0.99 1.76 8.83
N ILE A 41 -0.09 1.45 7.91
CA ILE A 41 0.02 0.14 7.28
C ILE A 41 1.46 -0.31 7.39
N CYS A 42 1.70 -1.41 8.12
CA CYS A 42 3.00 -2.05 8.17
C CYS A 42 3.04 -3.19 7.17
N LEU A 43 4.07 -3.19 6.33
CA LEU A 43 4.32 -4.19 5.29
C LEU A 43 5.64 -4.93 5.58
N GLN A 44 5.65 -6.23 5.33
CA GLN A 44 6.88 -7.03 5.28
C GLN A 44 7.20 -7.42 3.83
N PRO A 45 8.49 -7.61 3.47
CA PRO A 45 8.88 -8.19 2.19
C PRO A 45 8.14 -9.50 1.92
N GLY A 46 7.69 -9.66 0.68
CA GLY A 46 6.82 -10.79 0.29
C GLY A 46 5.32 -10.52 0.42
N THR A 47 4.90 -9.40 1.01
CA THR A 47 3.49 -9.00 0.98
C THR A 47 3.01 -8.79 -0.45
N TYR A 48 1.85 -9.37 -0.79
CA TYR A 48 1.19 -9.14 -2.07
C TYR A 48 0.05 -8.14 -1.92
N VAL A 49 0.27 -6.94 -2.44
CA VAL A 49 -0.80 -5.97 -2.67
C VAL A 49 -1.23 -6.11 -4.13
N ARG A 50 -2.42 -6.67 -4.36
CA ARG A 50 -2.95 -6.81 -5.72
C ARG A 50 -3.07 -5.42 -6.35
N PRO A 51 -2.64 -5.22 -7.61
CA PRO A 51 -2.79 -3.95 -8.30
C PRO A 51 -4.24 -3.49 -8.29
N HIS A 52 -4.44 -2.28 -7.79
CA HIS A 52 -5.76 -1.71 -7.55
C HIS A 52 -5.75 -0.21 -7.81
N ARG A 53 -6.95 0.33 -7.91
CA ARG A 53 -7.20 1.77 -7.93
C ARG A 53 -8.33 2.09 -6.98
N HIS A 54 -8.30 3.30 -6.47
CA HIS A 54 -9.41 3.91 -5.77
C HIS A 54 -10.23 4.71 -6.77
N LYS A 55 -11.53 4.43 -6.83
CA LYS A 55 -12.54 5.18 -7.57
C LYS A 55 -13.69 5.39 -6.61
N GLN A 56 -14.19 6.62 -6.52
CA GLN A 56 -15.38 6.86 -5.73
C GLN A 56 -16.56 7.25 -6.62
N GLU A 57 -17.75 7.10 -6.07
CA GLU A 57 -18.99 7.56 -6.70
C GLU A 57 -18.97 9.09 -6.88
N ILE A 58 -19.85 9.58 -7.75
CA ILE A 58 -19.93 11.00 -8.14
C ILE A 58 -20.03 11.91 -6.89
N GLY A 59 -19.04 12.78 -6.72
CA GLY A 59 -19.00 13.79 -5.65
C GLY A 59 -17.90 13.60 -4.59
N HIS A 60 -17.08 12.55 -4.73
CA HIS A 60 -15.92 12.25 -3.89
C HIS A 60 -14.65 12.20 -4.74
N ASN A 61 -13.49 12.49 -4.15
CA ASN A 61 -12.19 12.32 -4.81
C ASN A 61 -11.60 10.94 -4.46
N GLY A 62 -11.41 10.08 -5.45
CA GLY A 62 -10.80 8.76 -5.27
C GLY A 62 -9.27 8.76 -5.10
N PHE A 63 -8.69 9.81 -4.50
CA PHE A 63 -7.23 9.88 -4.31
C PHE A 63 -6.77 8.99 -3.16
N GLU A 64 -5.48 8.63 -3.19
CA GLU A 64 -4.78 7.95 -2.10
C GLU A 64 -3.41 8.58 -1.90
N LEU A 65 -3.15 9.15 -0.72
CA LEU A 65 -1.86 9.68 -0.33
C LEU A 65 -1.14 8.68 0.58
N CYS A 66 0.05 8.25 0.18
CA CYS A 66 0.92 7.39 0.97
C CYS A 66 2.17 8.15 1.40
N LEU A 67 2.44 8.21 2.70
CA LEU A 67 3.70 8.71 3.27
C LEU A 67 4.50 7.53 3.84
N ILE A 68 5.77 7.40 3.49
CA ILE A 68 6.66 6.37 4.03
C ILE A 68 7.30 6.90 5.30
N LEU A 69 6.89 6.36 6.44
CA LEU A 69 7.38 6.80 7.76
C LEU A 69 8.60 6.01 8.23
N GLN A 70 8.76 4.78 7.75
CA GLN A 70 9.88 3.89 8.09
C GLN A 70 10.09 2.92 6.93
N GLY A 71 11.36 2.63 6.61
CA GLY A 71 11.70 1.69 5.55
C GLY A 71 11.52 2.26 4.14
N ALA A 72 11.21 1.38 3.19
CA ALA A 72 11.18 1.71 1.77
C ALA A 72 10.22 0.81 1.00
N VAL A 73 9.55 1.42 0.01
CA VAL A 73 8.71 0.72 -0.95
C VAL A 73 9.21 0.92 -2.38
N GLY A 74 9.03 -0.10 -3.21
CA GLY A 74 8.96 0.05 -4.65
C GLY A 74 7.53 0.29 -5.05
N MET A 75 7.28 1.30 -5.89
CA MET A 75 5.97 1.61 -6.45
C MET A 75 5.96 1.25 -7.93
N LEU A 76 4.90 0.56 -8.36
CA LEU A 76 4.62 0.31 -9.77
C LEU A 76 3.26 0.90 -10.13
N LEU A 77 3.22 1.64 -11.23
CA LEU A 77 2.00 2.14 -11.85
C LEU A 77 1.69 1.31 -13.11
N PHE A 78 0.42 1.00 -13.33
CA PHE A 78 -0.04 0.20 -14.45
C PHE A 78 -1.03 0.96 -15.33
N ASN A 79 -1.06 0.64 -16.63
CA ASN A 79 -2.19 0.98 -17.48
C ASN A 79 -3.35 -0.02 -17.29
N ASP A 80 -4.49 0.23 -17.93
CA ASP A 80 -5.67 -0.65 -17.82
C ASP A 80 -5.46 -2.09 -18.35
N GLN A 81 -4.41 -2.32 -19.13
CA GLN A 81 -4.03 -3.66 -19.63
C GLN A 81 -3.07 -4.39 -18.69
N GLY A 82 -2.68 -3.78 -17.56
CA GLY A 82 -1.76 -4.36 -16.59
C GLY A 82 -0.28 -4.25 -16.97
N ALA A 83 0.07 -3.45 -17.99
CA ALA A 83 1.47 -3.15 -18.30
C ALA A 83 2.00 -2.07 -17.34
N ILE A 84 3.22 -2.27 -16.85
CA ILE A 84 3.91 -1.29 -16.01
C ILE A 84 4.26 -0.07 -16.87
N ILE A 85 3.82 1.11 -16.44
CA ILE A 85 4.05 2.38 -17.13
C ILE A 85 4.94 3.34 -16.32
N HIS A 86 5.12 3.09 -15.03
CA HIS A 86 6.04 3.83 -14.17
C HIS A 86 6.55 2.96 -13.03
N GLN A 87 7.78 3.23 -12.60
CA GLN A 87 8.44 2.55 -11.50
C GLN A 87 9.22 3.57 -10.68
N GLU A 88 9.08 3.55 -9.35
CA GLU A 88 9.80 4.47 -8.47
C GLU A 88 10.07 3.85 -7.09
N GLN A 89 11.25 4.09 -6.53
CA GLN A 89 11.53 3.76 -5.14
C GLN A 89 11.23 4.96 -4.25
N ILE A 90 10.51 4.73 -3.15
CA ILE A 90 10.09 5.75 -2.19
C ILE A 90 10.53 5.27 -0.80
N SER A 91 11.20 6.12 -0.02
CA SER A 91 11.71 5.73 1.29
C SER A 91 11.68 6.88 2.30
N ALA A 92 11.56 6.55 3.57
CA ALA A 92 11.53 7.54 4.66
C ALA A 92 12.79 8.45 4.66
N ASP A 93 13.95 7.87 4.35
CA ASP A 93 15.25 8.56 4.31
C ASP A 93 15.67 8.98 2.88
N GLY A 94 14.75 8.90 1.91
CA GLY A 94 15.02 9.18 0.50
C GLY A 94 14.73 10.63 0.10
N THR A 95 15.00 10.97 -1.16
CA THR A 95 14.59 12.26 -1.75
C THR A 95 13.07 12.35 -1.94
N THR A 96 12.41 11.21 -2.13
CA THR A 96 10.96 11.06 -2.22
C THR A 96 10.50 10.19 -1.05
N SER A 97 9.68 10.75 -0.16
CA SER A 97 9.16 10.08 1.04
C SER A 97 7.65 9.89 1.04
N GLY A 98 6.97 10.27 -0.05
CA GLY A 98 5.54 10.06 -0.21
C GLY A 98 5.10 10.20 -1.65
N ILE A 99 3.90 9.70 -1.94
CA ILE A 99 3.27 9.73 -3.25
C ILE A 99 1.76 9.85 -3.11
N GLU A 100 1.14 10.63 -4.00
CA GLU A 100 -0.31 10.66 -4.16
C GLU A 100 -0.68 9.95 -5.48
N PHE A 101 -1.57 8.98 -5.37
CA PHE A 101 -2.25 8.38 -6.51
C PHE A 101 -3.53 9.16 -6.77
N LEU A 102 -3.63 9.73 -7.97
CA LEU A 102 -4.87 10.34 -8.43
C LEU A 102 -5.93 9.26 -8.64
N GLU A 103 -7.19 9.68 -8.61
CA GLU A 103 -8.30 8.78 -8.83
C GLU A 103 -8.15 7.96 -10.11
N GLY A 104 -8.41 6.66 -9.98
CA GLY A 104 -8.35 5.73 -11.10
C GLY A 104 -6.95 5.21 -11.46
N ALA A 105 -5.89 5.68 -10.80
CA ALA A 105 -4.52 5.21 -11.05
C ALA A 105 -4.30 3.80 -10.49
N TYR A 106 -4.09 2.82 -11.38
CA TYR A 106 -3.77 1.45 -10.97
C TYR A 106 -2.33 1.36 -10.47
N HIS A 107 -2.15 0.94 -9.24
CA HIS A 107 -0.84 0.89 -8.62
C HIS A 107 -0.70 -0.31 -7.66
N THR A 108 0.55 -0.58 -7.28
CA THR A 108 0.89 -1.46 -6.15
C THR A 108 2.15 -0.95 -5.47
N LEU A 109 2.31 -1.33 -4.20
CA LEU A 109 3.47 -1.02 -3.37
C LEU A 109 4.12 -2.32 -2.89
N ILE A 110 5.44 -2.40 -3.06
CA ILE A 110 6.28 -3.55 -2.71
C ILE A 110 7.18 -3.14 -1.55
N ALA A 111 7.07 -3.79 -0.40
CA ALA A 111 8.02 -3.56 0.68
C ALA A 111 9.41 -4.08 0.31
N LEU A 112 10.40 -3.19 0.31
CA LEU A 112 11.79 -3.52 -0.04
C LEU A 112 12.63 -3.91 1.18
N VAL A 113 12.20 -3.48 2.37
CA VAL A 113 12.85 -3.80 3.64
C VAL A 113 11.82 -4.21 4.70
N PRO A 114 12.18 -5.04 5.69
CA PRO A 114 11.32 -5.40 6.80
C PRO A 114 10.76 -4.20 7.56
N ASN A 115 9.58 -4.36 8.16
CA ASN A 115 8.92 -3.33 8.95
C ASN A 115 8.77 -1.99 8.20
N THR A 116 8.44 -2.04 6.90
CA THR A 116 8.16 -0.83 6.12
C THR A 116 6.79 -0.28 6.51
N VAL A 117 6.71 1.02 6.77
CA VAL A 117 5.53 1.68 7.32
C VAL A 117 5.03 2.76 6.38
N ILE A 118 3.75 2.65 6.01
CA ILE A 118 3.03 3.63 5.21
C ILE A 118 1.99 4.29 6.12
N PHE A 119 1.88 5.61 6.05
CA PHE A 119 0.70 6.33 6.51
C PHE A 119 -0.16 6.70 5.29
N GLU A 120 -1.32 6.08 5.19
CA GLU A 120 -2.29 6.26 4.12
C GLU A 120 -3.36 7.26 4.54
N VAL A 121 -3.65 8.22 3.65
CA VAL A 121 -4.80 9.12 3.75
C VAL A 121 -5.61 9.03 2.46
N LYS A 122 -6.92 8.83 2.61
CA LYS A 122 -7.86 8.82 1.49
C LYS A 122 -9.22 9.34 1.93
N GLU A 123 -10.07 9.66 0.97
CA GLU A 123 -11.44 10.06 1.24
C GLU A 123 -12.26 8.89 1.80
N GLY A 124 -13.15 9.20 2.75
CA GLY A 124 -14.14 8.27 3.29
C GLY A 124 -15.56 8.77 3.01
N PRO A 125 -16.59 8.06 3.48
CA PRO A 125 -16.53 6.87 4.34
C PRO A 125 -15.96 5.63 3.64
N TYR A 126 -15.55 4.64 4.43
CA TYR A 126 -15.11 3.35 3.90
C TYR A 126 -16.31 2.50 3.48
N ASP A 127 -16.32 2.09 2.22
CA ASP A 127 -17.24 1.06 1.71
C ASP A 127 -16.42 -0.05 1.06
N SER A 128 -16.41 -1.23 1.69
CA SER A 128 -15.64 -2.38 1.20
C SER A 128 -15.99 -2.84 -0.22
N THR A 129 -17.18 -2.49 -0.72
CA THR A 129 -17.65 -2.91 -2.05
C THR A 129 -17.14 -2.01 -3.17
N THR A 130 -16.80 -0.76 -2.85
CA THR A 130 -16.39 0.27 -3.81
C THR A 130 -14.98 0.81 -3.56
N ASP A 131 -14.40 0.58 -2.37
CA ASP A 131 -13.10 1.15 -1.96
C ASP A 131 -11.98 0.82 -2.94
N LYS A 132 -11.94 -0.41 -3.48
CA LYS A 132 -10.87 -0.85 -4.38
C LYS A 132 -11.42 -1.58 -5.58
N GLU A 133 -11.04 -1.12 -6.77
CA GLU A 133 -11.15 -1.91 -8.00
C GLU A 133 -9.81 -2.59 -8.29
N PHE A 134 -9.82 -3.92 -8.36
CA PHE A 134 -8.61 -4.68 -8.69
C PHE A 134 -8.49 -4.89 -10.20
N LEU A 135 -7.26 -4.82 -10.70
CA LEU A 135 -6.97 -5.10 -12.09
C LEU A 135 -7.02 -6.63 -12.31
N SER A 136 -7.95 -7.07 -13.17
CA SER A 136 -8.41 -8.47 -13.22
C SER A 136 -7.38 -9.47 -13.71
N CYS A 137 -6.41 -9.05 -14.54
CA CYS A 137 -5.36 -9.92 -15.05
C CYS A 137 -4.33 -10.33 -14.00
N PHE A 138 -4.31 -9.68 -12.83
CA PHE A 138 -3.43 -10.05 -11.73
C PHE A 138 -4.04 -11.13 -10.84
N PRO A 139 -3.22 -12.07 -10.36
CA PRO A 139 -3.69 -13.21 -9.58
C PRO A 139 -4.34 -12.77 -8.26
N LEU A 140 -5.18 -13.65 -7.71
CA LEU A 140 -5.72 -13.48 -6.36
C LEU A 140 -4.61 -13.66 -5.31
N GLU A 141 -4.79 -13.00 -4.17
CA GLU A 141 -3.94 -13.18 -3.00
C GLU A 141 -3.95 -14.64 -2.53
N LYS A 142 -2.88 -15.08 -1.87
CA LYS A 142 -2.67 -16.47 -1.42
C LYS A 142 -2.57 -17.52 -2.55
N THR A 143 -2.08 -17.10 -3.72
CA THR A 143 -1.76 -18.02 -4.82
C THR A 143 -0.25 -18.05 -5.07
N ILE A 144 0.27 -19.19 -5.54
CA ILE A 144 1.68 -19.34 -5.93
C ILE A 144 2.06 -18.29 -7.00
N SER A 145 1.14 -17.95 -7.91
CA SER A 145 1.37 -16.92 -8.91
C SER A 145 1.55 -15.53 -8.29
N ALA A 146 0.78 -15.19 -7.25
CA ALA A 146 0.95 -13.95 -6.52
C ALA A 146 2.31 -13.89 -5.80
N GLU A 147 2.73 -14.97 -5.15
CA GLU A 147 4.02 -15.07 -4.47
C GLU A 147 5.20 -14.85 -5.43
N LYS A 148 5.19 -15.55 -6.58
CA LYS A 148 6.21 -15.39 -7.64
C LYS A 148 6.22 -13.98 -8.22
N LEU A 149 5.04 -13.38 -8.35
CA LEU A 149 4.91 -12.04 -8.90
C LEU A 149 5.50 -10.98 -7.97
N VAL A 150 5.27 -11.08 -6.65
CA VAL A 150 5.92 -10.19 -5.68
C VAL A 150 7.44 -10.32 -5.73
N GLN A 151 7.97 -11.54 -5.82
CA GLN A 151 9.42 -11.76 -5.96
C GLN A 151 9.96 -11.10 -7.23
N THR A 152 9.22 -11.20 -8.33
CA THR A 152 9.58 -10.57 -9.61
C THR A 152 9.54 -9.04 -9.50
N TRP A 153 8.51 -8.46 -8.90
CA TRP A 153 8.45 -7.01 -8.71
C TRP A 153 9.52 -6.50 -7.77
N HIS A 154 9.81 -7.22 -6.70
CA HIS A 154 10.88 -6.87 -5.78
C HIS A 154 12.23 -6.80 -6.51
N SER A 155 12.51 -7.71 -7.45
CA SER A 155 13.77 -7.71 -8.20
C SER A 155 13.96 -6.51 -9.12
N TYR A 156 12.90 -5.75 -9.44
CA TYR A 156 13.02 -4.52 -10.22
C TYR A 156 13.70 -3.39 -9.44
N PHE A 157 13.73 -3.47 -8.11
CA PHE A 157 14.25 -2.42 -7.21
C PHE A 157 15.55 -2.82 -6.50
N VAL A 158 15.96 -4.07 -6.60
CA VAL A 158 17.27 -4.52 -6.13
C VAL A 158 18.16 -4.80 -7.33
N SER A 159 19.27 -4.08 -7.44
CA SER A 159 20.28 -4.35 -8.47
C SER A 159 20.70 -5.83 -8.42
N PRO A 160 20.96 -6.49 -9.57
CA PRO A 160 21.62 -7.79 -9.55
C PRO A 160 22.97 -7.64 -8.86
N ILE A 161 23.26 -8.53 -7.90
CA ILE A 161 24.61 -8.71 -7.34
C ILE A 161 25.50 -9.28 -8.43
#